data_AF-S8F9P7-F1
#
_entry.id   AF-S8F9P7-F1
#
_cell.length_a   1.000
_cell.length_b   1.000
_cell.length_c   1.000
_cell.angle_alpha   90.00
_cell.angle_beta   90.00
_cell.angle_gamma   90.00
#
_symmetry.space_group_name_H-M   'P 1'
#
loop_
_entity.id
_entity.type
_entity.pdbx_description
1 polymer ?
#
loop_
_entity_poly.entity_id
_entity_poly.type
_entity_poly.pdbx_seq_one_letter_code
_entity_poly.pdbx_strand_id
1 'polypeptide(L)' 'ALCLLHKNGVVHRDLKPPNFLLDPAGGIVLADFGLSIEAGLSGEIEDVCGTLDYLAPEQWQAPAYDSQADVWQL' A
#
# COMPACT_ATOMS: atom_id res chain seq x y z
N ALA A 1 11.20 -2.74 -1.65
CA ALA A 1 10.20 -1.84 -2.25
C ALA A 1 9.50 -1.00 -1.19
N LEU A 2 8.80 -1.62 -0.24
CA LEU A 2 7.94 -0.90 0.70
C LEU A 2 8.63 0.18 1.54
N CYS A 3 9.78 -0.15 2.16
CA CYS A 3 10.58 0.84 2.91
C CYS A 3 11.00 2.05 2.05
N LEU A 4 11.23 1.86 0.74
CA LEU A 4 11.53 2.97 -0.16
C LEU A 4 10.30 3.85 -0.41
N LEU A 5 9.13 3.24 -0.61
CA LEU A 5 7.87 3.98 -0.78
C LEU A 5 7.56 4.82 0.45
N HIS A 6 7.55 4.21 1.63
CA HIS A 6 7.25 4.89 2.89
C HIS A 6 8.25 6.01 3.20
N LYS A 7 9.54 5.82 2.89
CA LYS A 7 10.55 6.89 3.01
C LYS A 7 10.30 8.10 2.11
N ASN A 8 9.60 7.90 0.99
CA ASN A 8 9.19 8.97 0.08
C ASN A 8 7.75 9.44 0.35
N GLY A 9 7.14 9.03 1.46
CA GLY A 9 5.76 9.39 1.80
C GLY A 9 4.71 8.71 0.91
N VAL A 10 5.07 7.68 0.14
CA VAL A 10 4.13 6.96 -0.73
C VAL A 10 3.56 5.75 0.00
N VAL A 11 2.24 5.62 0.01
CA VAL A 11 1.51 4.44 0.52
C VAL A 11 0.88 3.70 -0.65
N HIS A 12 1.06 2.38 -0.73
CA HIS A 12 0.64 1.60 -1.90
C HIS A 12 -0.87 1.29 -1.89
N ARG A 13 -1.39 0.87 -0.73
CA ARG A 13 -2.80 0.58 -0.41
C ARG A 13 -3.45 -0.62 -1.10
N ASP A 14 -2.68 -1.42 -1.83
CA ASP A 14 -3.17 -2.61 -2.54
C ASP A 14 -2.07 -3.66 -2.75
N LEU A 15 -1.32 -3.98 -1.70
CA LEU A 15 -0.34 -5.07 -1.76
C LEU A 15 -1.08 -6.41 -1.72
N LYS A 16 -0.80 -7.23 -2.74
CA LYS A 16 -1.38 -8.56 -2.93
C LYS A 16 -0.52 -9.37 -3.90
N PRO A 17 -0.56 -10.71 -3.86
CA PRO A 17 0.27 -11.55 -4.72
C PRO A 17 0.23 -11.18 -6.22
N PRO A 18 -0.93 -10.83 -6.83
CA PRO A 18 -0.97 -10.37 -8.23
C PRO A 18 -0.13 -9.13 -8.55
N ASN A 19 0.17 -8.29 -7.55
CA ASN A 19 0.93 -7.04 -7.72
C ASN A 19 2.44 -7.24 -7.51
N PHE A 20 2.89 -8.45 -7.17
CA PHE A 20 4.30 -8.82 -7.13
C PHE A 20 4.67 -9.59 -8.39
N LEU A 21 5.34 -8.91 -9.31
CA LEU A 21 5.79 -9.47 -10.58
C LEU A 21 7.20 -10.03 -10.46
N LEU A 22 7.52 -10.99 -11.33
CA LEU A 22 8.88 -11.49 -11.50
C LEU A 22 9.52 -10.86 -12.73
N ASP A 23 10.73 -10.32 -12.56
CA ASP A 23 11.56 -9.92 -13.69
C ASP A 23 12.22 -11.14 -14.37
N PRO A 24 12.83 -10.99 -15.56
CA PRO A 24 13.50 -12.09 -16.26
C PRO A 24 14.69 -12.72 -15.51
N ALA A 25 15.25 -12.04 -14.51
CA ALA A 25 16.33 -12.53 -13.66
C ALA A 25 15.81 -13.21 -12.38
N GLY A 26 14.49 -13.25 -12.17
CA GLY A 26 13.85 -13.82 -10.97
C GLY A 26 13.76 -12.84 -9.79
N GLY A 27 14.00 -11.55 -10.00
CA GLY A 27 13.77 -10.50 -9.02
C GLY A 27 12.28 -10.20 -8.85
N ILE A 28 11.89 -9.78 -7.64
CA ILE A 28 10.51 -9.37 -7.34
C ILE A 28 10.37 -7.86 -7.57
N VAL A 29 9.41 -7.47 -8.40
CA VAL A 29 9.06 -6.09 -8.72
C VAL A 29 7.64 -5.83 -8.25
N LEU A 30 7.46 -4.76 -7.47
CA LEU A 30 6.14 -4.29 -7.07
C LEU A 30 5.51 -3.49 -8.22
N ALA A 31 4.27 -3.80 -8.56
CA ALA A 31 3.52 -3.21 -9.65
C ALA A 31 2.12 -2.72 -9.19
N ASP A 32 1.44 -2.02 -10.09
CA ASP A 32 0.08 -1.49 -9.91
C ASP A 32 -0.07 -0.44 -8.79
N PHE A 33 0.42 0.77 -9.08
CA PHE A 33 0.31 1.95 -8.21
C PHE A 33 -1.02 2.70 -8.40
N GLY A 34 -2.04 2.10 -9.02
CA GLY A 34 -3.30 2.78 -9.35
C GLY A 34 -4.08 3.29 -8.14
N LEU A 35 -3.84 2.69 -6.97
CA LEU A 35 -4.44 3.09 -5.69
C LEU A 35 -3.44 3.80 -4.77
N SER A 36 -2.19 3.99 -5.19
CA SER A 36 -1.17 4.60 -4.34
C SER A 36 -1.37 6.10 -4.19
N ILE A 37 -0.95 6.65 -3.04
CA ILE A 37 -0.99 8.09 -2.78
C ILE A 37 0.28 8.56 -2.09
N GLU A 38 0.60 9.84 -2.27
CA GLU A 38 1.51 10.56 -1.39
C GLU A 38 0.73 10.97 -0.13
N ALA A 39 1.04 10.34 0.99
CA ALA A 39 0.52 10.76 2.28
C ALA A 39 1.06 12.17 2.58
N GLY A 40 0.16 13.14 2.73
CA GLY A 40 0.52 14.53 3.03
C GLY A 40 1.23 14.69 4.38
N LEU A 41 1.54 15.92 4.78
CA LEU A 41 2.25 16.20 6.04
C LEU A 41 1.59 15.64 7.31
N SER A 42 0.27 15.39 7.28
CA SER A 42 -0.47 14.73 8.37
C SER A 42 -0.30 13.23 8.40
N GLY A 43 0.09 12.59 7.29
CA GLY A 43 0.19 11.13 7.16
C GLY A 43 -1.16 10.40 7.11
N GLU A 44 -2.27 11.12 7.16
CA GLU A 44 -3.63 10.59 7.34
C GLU A 44 -4.37 10.47 6.01
N ILE A 45 -4.96 9.28 5.79
CA ILE A 45 -5.65 8.85 4.58
C ILE A 45 -7.09 8.51 4.95
N GLU A 46 -8.08 9.18 4.36
CA GLU A 46 -9.48 9.10 4.80
C GLU A 46 -10.35 8.19 3.91
N ASP A 47 -9.89 7.84 2.70
CA ASP A 47 -10.65 7.04 1.73
C ASP A 47 -10.37 5.54 1.85
N VAL A 48 -11.43 4.75 1.75
CA VAL A 48 -11.36 3.28 1.73
C VAL A 48 -11.07 2.80 0.30
N CYS A 49 -9.93 2.13 0.10
CA CYS A 49 -9.59 1.47 -1.17
C CYS A 49 -8.74 0.22 -0.93
N GLY A 50 -8.61 -0.59 -1.99
CA GLY A 50 -7.83 -1.82 -1.98
C GLY A 50 -8.68 -3.05 -2.28
N THR A 51 -8.03 -4.21 -2.28
CA THR A 51 -8.69 -5.50 -2.47
C THR A 51 -9.27 -6.01 -1.14
N LEU A 52 -10.57 -6.32 -1.11
CA LEU A 52 -11.32 -6.64 0.12
C LEU A 52 -10.64 -7.67 1.03
N ASP A 53 -10.09 -8.75 0.46
CA ASP A 53 -9.45 -9.84 1.21
C ASP A 53 -8.12 -9.43 1.88
N TYR A 54 -7.51 -8.33 1.42
CA TYR A 54 -6.22 -7.82 1.89
C TYR A 54 -6.37 -6.52 2.70
N LEU A 55 -7.58 -5.98 2.80
CA LEU A 55 -7.83 -4.67 3.39
C LEU A 55 -7.52 -4.69 4.89
N ALA A 56 -6.68 -3.76 5.35
CA ALA A 56 -6.38 -3.62 6.77
C ALA A 56 -7.61 -3.11 7.54
N PRO A 57 -7.82 -3.52 8.80
CA PRO A 57 -9.02 -3.13 9.54
C PRO A 57 -9.17 -1.60 9.68
N GLU A 58 -8.07 -0.89 9.89
CA GLU A 58 -8.04 0.57 9.96
C GLU A 58 -8.50 1.25 8.66
N GLN A 59 -8.30 0.62 7.50
CA GLN A 59 -8.76 1.18 6.23
C GLN A 59 -10.28 1.25 6.10
N TRP A 60 -11.06 0.52 6.92
CA TRP A 60 -12.53 0.56 6.89
C TRP A 60 -13.18 0.97 8.21
N GLN A 61 -12.46 0.89 9.33
CA GLN A 61 -12.98 1.21 10.67
C GLN A 61 -12.54 2.58 11.18
N ALA A 62 -11.40 3.09 10.72
CA ALA A 62 -10.85 4.34 11.21
C ALA A 62 -11.26 5.52 10.31
N PRO A 63 -11.41 6.73 10.88
CA PRO A 63 -11.64 7.94 10.08
C PRO A 63 -10.42 8.29 9.21
N ALA A 64 -9.22 7.86 9.61
CA ALA A 64 -8.01 7.96 8.84
C ALA A 64 -7.03 6.82 9.16
N TYR A 65 -6.15 6.48 8.23
CA TYR A 65 -5.05 5.52 8.39
C TYR A 65 -3.76 6.04 7.73
N ASP A 66 -2.65 5.31 7.90
CA ASP A 66 -1.33 5.68 7.40
C ASP A 66 -0.65 4.52 6.65
N SER A 67 0.67 4.60 6.47
CA SER A 67 1.49 3.58 5.81
C SER A 67 1.45 2.20 6.47
N GLN A 68 0.95 2.08 7.70
CA GLN A 68 0.84 0.80 8.40
C GLN A 68 -0.15 -0.17 7.75
N ALA A 69 -1.10 0.36 6.97
CA ALA A 69 -2.01 -0.47 6.17
C ALA A 69 -1.24 -1.37 5.18
N ASP A 70 -0.16 -0.87 4.58
CA ASP A 70 0.69 -1.69 3.70
C ASP A 70 1.45 -2.77 4.49
N VAL A 71 1.76 -2.53 5.77
CA VAL A 71 2.46 -3.51 6.62
C VAL A 71 1.53 -4.66 6.98
N TRP A 72 0.24 -4.38 7.17
CA TRP A 72 -0.78 -5.42 7.36
C TRP A 72 -0.92 -6.35 6.15
N GLN A 73 -0.78 -5.80 4.94
CA GLN A 73 -0.95 -6.52 3.68
C GLN A 73 0.26 -7.40 3.29
N LEU A 74 1.39 -7.26 3.99
CA LEU A 74 2.64 -7.98 3.72
C LEU A 74 2.63 -9.41 4.27
#